data_AF-A0A1V0PWH3-F1
#
_entry.id   AF-A0A1V0PWH3-F1
#
_cell.length_a   1.000
_cell.length_b   1.000
_cell.length_c   1.000
_cell.angle_alpha   90.00
_cell.angle_beta   90.00
_cell.angle_gamma   90.00
#
_symmetry.space_group_name_H-M   'P 1'
#
loop_
_entity.id
_entity.type
_entity.pdbx_description
1 polymer ?
#
loop_
_entity_poly.entity_id
_entity_poly.type
_entity_poly.pdbx_seq_one_letter_code
_entity_poly.pdbx_strand_id
1 'polypeptide(L)'
;MMASKTRVPVIGVPVQTRALSGVDSLYSIVQMPRGFPVATMAIGAAGATNAGLMAAGILALNDPALADRLDRWRRDLSASIPEEPVDD
;
A
#
# COMPACT_ATOMS: atom_id res chain seq x y z
N MET A 1 -6.37 -6.14 14.84
CA MET A 1 -7.41 -5.64 15.77
C MET A 1 -8.46 -4.76 15.10
N MET A 2 -8.12 -3.79 14.24
CA MET A 2 -9.14 -2.94 13.58
C MET A 2 -10.10 -3.70 12.64
N ALA A 3 -9.57 -4.60 11.78
CA ALA A 3 -10.36 -5.34 10.80
C ALA A 3 -11.45 -6.25 11.42
N SER A 4 -11.34 -6.61 12.70
CA SER A 4 -12.38 -7.41 13.38
C SER A 4 -13.53 -6.59 13.94
N LYS A 5 -13.48 -5.26 13.83
CA LYS A 5 -14.46 -4.33 14.41
C LYS A 5 -15.17 -3.47 13.36
N THR A 6 -14.84 -3.62 12.09
CA THR A 6 -15.43 -2.80 11.01
C THR A 6 -15.62 -3.62 9.75
N ARG A 7 -16.62 -3.23 8.96
CA ARG A 7 -16.83 -3.73 7.59
C ARG A 7 -16.04 -2.93 6.54
N VAL A 8 -15.47 -1.79 6.94
CA VAL A 8 -14.65 -0.94 6.05
C VAL A 8 -13.32 -1.65 5.78
N PRO A 9 -12.83 -1.66 4.52
CA PRO A 9 -11.53 -2.25 4.20
C PRO A 9 -10.41 -1.68 5.07
N VAL A 10 -9.55 -2.55 5.60
CA VAL A 10 -8.38 -2.17 6.40
C VAL A 10 -7.11 -2.48 5.63
N ILE A 11 -6.27 -1.46 5.45
CA ILE A 11 -4.95 -1.57 4.83
C ILE A 11 -3.89 -1.49 5.94
N GLY A 12 -3.02 -2.49 6.01
CA GLY A 12 -1.97 -2.60 7.02
C GLY A 12 -0.60 -2.28 6.44
N VAL A 13 0.18 -1.46 7.14
CA VAL A 13 1.57 -1.12 6.78
C VAL A 13 2.49 -1.61 7.89
N PRO A 14 3.29 -2.65 7.66
CA PRO A 14 4.29 -3.10 8.62
C PRO A 14 5.34 -2.02 8.86
N VAL A 15 5.56 -1.64 10.12
CA VAL A 15 6.61 -0.68 10.49
C VAL A 15 7.94 -1.43 10.63
N GLN A 16 9.02 -0.82 10.15
CA GLN A 16 10.35 -1.40 10.30
C GLN A 16 10.75 -1.42 11.79
N THR A 17 11.12 -2.59 12.29
CA THR A 17 11.62 -2.78 13.66
C THR A 17 13.14 -2.87 13.69
N ARG A 18 13.74 -2.55 14.83
CA ARG A 18 15.21 -2.54 14.98
C ARG A 18 15.84 -3.92 14.89
N ALA A 19 15.23 -4.94 15.50
CA ALA A 19 15.84 -6.26 15.65
C ALA A 19 15.66 -7.16 14.42
N LEU A 20 14.49 -7.08 13.77
CA LEU A 20 14.10 -8.00 12.69
C LEU A 20 13.73 -7.27 11.40
N SER A 21 14.11 -6.00 11.26
CA SER A 21 13.86 -5.18 10.07
C SER A 21 12.39 -5.18 9.61
N GLY A 22 11.45 -5.35 10.55
CA GLY A 22 10.01 -5.38 10.29
C GLY A 22 9.43 -6.74 9.86
N VAL A 23 10.20 -7.83 9.83
CA VAL A 23 9.66 -9.19 9.55
C VAL A 23 8.65 -9.62 10.61
N ASP A 24 8.91 -9.27 11.87
CA ASP A 24 7.95 -9.41 12.98
C ASP A 24 6.66 -8.64 12.74
N SER A 25 6.78 -7.37 12.34
CA SER A 25 5.64 -6.52 12.01
C SER A 25 4.86 -7.08 10.83
N LEU A 26 5.55 -7.54 9.78
CA LEU A 26 4.92 -8.14 8.61
C LEU A 26 4.09 -9.35 9.00
N TYR A 27 4.68 -10.33 9.72
CA TYR A 27 3.95 -11.53 10.11
C TYR A 27 2.84 -11.27 11.13
N SER A 28 2.98 -10.26 11.99
CA SER A 28 1.89 -9.86 12.91
C SER A 28 0.67 -9.26 12.20
N ILE A 29 0.82 -8.81 10.96
CA ILE A 29 -0.25 -8.16 10.17
C ILE A 29 -0.77 -9.09 9.07
N VAL A 30 0.09 -9.74 8.29
CA VAL A 30 -0.30 -10.47 7.08
C VAL A 30 -0.95 -11.83 7.38
N GLN A 31 -0.60 -12.46 8.50
CA GLN A 31 -1.05 -13.81 8.87
C GLN A 31 -2.44 -13.82 9.54
N MET A 32 -3.37 -13.05 9.00
CA MET A 32 -4.74 -13.01 9.54
C MET A 32 -5.45 -14.36 9.28
N PRO A 33 -6.13 -14.94 10.29
CA PRO A 33 -6.96 -16.12 10.08
C PRO A 33 -8.19 -15.80 9.23
N ARG A 34 -8.85 -16.85 8.71
CA ARG A 34 -10.09 -16.72 7.92
C ARG A 34 -11.12 -15.85 8.65
N GLY A 35 -11.68 -14.87 7.93
CA GLY A 35 -12.83 -14.07 8.35
C GLY A 35 -12.56 -12.58 8.48
N PHE A 36 -11.35 -12.17 8.87
CA PHE A 36 -11.01 -10.76 9.10
C PHE A 36 -9.79 -10.35 8.27
N PRO A 37 -9.96 -10.08 6.97
CA PRO A 37 -8.84 -9.80 6.07
C PRO A 37 -8.20 -8.42 6.33
N VAL A 38 -6.90 -8.32 6.04
CA VAL A 38 -6.15 -7.05 6.02
C VAL A 38 -5.33 -6.99 4.74
N ALA A 39 -5.46 -5.92 3.96
CA ALA A 39 -4.62 -5.68 2.79
C ALA A 39 -3.24 -5.20 3.24
N THR A 40 -2.26 -6.10 3.28
CA THR A 40 -0.94 -5.81 3.85
C THR A 40 0.04 -5.33 2.78
N MET A 41 0.70 -4.20 3.03
CA MET A 41 1.69 -3.60 2.12
C MET A 41 3.13 -3.99 2.50
N ALA A 42 4.10 -3.51 1.72
CA ALA A 42 5.53 -3.64 2.03
C ALA A 42 5.89 -3.02 3.40
N ILE A 43 7.04 -3.40 3.95
CA ILE A 43 7.55 -2.83 5.20
C ILE A 43 8.00 -1.37 4.96
N GLY A 44 7.64 -0.47 5.88
CA GLY A 44 8.15 0.90 5.92
C GLY A 44 7.53 1.88 4.91
N ALA A 45 8.31 2.88 4.50
CA ALA A 45 7.83 4.04 3.75
C ALA A 45 7.24 3.69 2.37
N ALA A 46 7.82 2.71 1.67
CA ALA A 46 7.28 2.20 0.42
C ALA A 46 5.86 1.62 0.62
N GLY A 47 5.65 0.88 1.71
CA GLY A 47 4.35 0.35 2.08
C GLY A 47 3.34 1.42 2.45
N ALA A 48 3.77 2.47 3.15
CA ALA A 48 2.92 3.62 3.49
C ALA A 48 2.42 4.34 2.24
N THR A 49 3.30 4.55 1.26
CA THR A 49 2.95 5.15 -0.03
C THR A 49 1.95 4.27 -0.78
N ASN A 50 2.23 2.97 -0.87
CA ASN A 50 1.35 2.01 -1.55
C ASN A 50 0.00 1.84 -0.83
N ALA A 51 -0.06 2.00 0.49
CA ALA A 51 -1.32 1.99 1.22
C ALA A 51 -2.21 3.16 0.82
N GLY A 52 -1.64 4.36 0.66
CA GLY A 52 -2.34 5.53 0.14
C GLY A 52 -2.85 5.32 -1.30
N LEU A 53 -2.00 4.76 -2.18
CA LEU A 53 -2.38 4.45 -3.56
C LEU A 53 -3.45 3.35 -3.64
N MET A 54 -3.38 2.32 -2.79
CA MET A 54 -4.41 1.27 -2.70
C MET A 54 -5.74 1.86 -2.23
N ALA A 55 -5.73 2.74 -1.23
CA ALA A 55 -6.92 3.46 -0.79
C ALA A 55 -7.49 4.34 -1.91
N ALA A 56 -6.63 5.07 -2.62
CA ALA A 56 -7.04 5.86 -3.78
C ALA A 56 -7.66 4.98 -4.88
N GLY A 57 -7.09 3.80 -5.15
CA GLY A 57 -7.64 2.84 -6.11
C GLY A 57 -9.01 2.29 -5.70
N ILE A 58 -9.24 2.02 -4.41
CA ILE A 58 -10.56 1.61 -3.89
C ILE A 58 -11.59 2.72 -4.08
N LEU A 59 -11.23 3.97 -3.74
CA LEU A 59 -12.13 5.12 -3.85
C LEU A 59 -12.43 5.49 -5.32
N ALA A 60 -11.43 5.37 -6.20
CA ALA A 60 -11.55 5.66 -7.63
C ALA A 60 -12.64 4.84 -8.34
N LEU A 61 -13.01 3.66 -7.81
CA LEU A 61 -14.11 2.85 -8.35
C LEU A 61 -15.46 3.60 -8.38
N ASN A 62 -15.62 4.63 -7.54
CA ASN A 62 -16.84 5.44 -7.45
C ASN A 62 -16.57 6.95 -7.55
N ASP A 63 -15.33 7.36 -7.84
CA ASP A 63 -14.94 8.76 -8.00
C ASP A 63 -14.15 8.91 -9.33
N PRO A 64 -14.84 9.25 -10.44
CA PRO A 64 -14.21 9.39 -11.74
C PRO A 64 -13.09 10.44 -11.77
N ALA A 65 -13.24 11.54 -11.01
CA ALA A 65 -12.22 12.58 -10.96
C ALA A 65 -10.96 12.11 -10.23
N LEU A 66 -11.11 11.27 -9.19
CA LEU A 66 -9.98 10.60 -8.54
C LEU A 66 -9.34 9.53 -9.44
N ALA A 67 -10.15 8.75 -10.16
CA ALA A 67 -9.65 7.76 -11.13
C ALA A 67 -8.73 8.44 -12.17
N ASP A 68 -9.18 9.55 -12.76
CA ASP A 68 -8.38 10.32 -13.71
C ASP A 68 -7.06 10.85 -13.10
N ARG A 69 -7.08 11.29 -11.84
CA ARG A 69 -5.87 11.72 -11.12
C ARG A 69 -4.91 10.56 -10.90
N LEU A 70 -5.43 9.40 -10.51
CA LEU A 70 -4.63 8.21 -10.26
C LEU A 70 -3.99 7.70 -11.56
N ASP A 71 -4.73 7.67 -12.67
CA ASP A 71 -4.21 7.25 -13.97
C ASP A 71 -3.15 8.21 -14.52
N ARG A 72 -3.34 9.52 -14.34
CA ARG A 72 -2.28 10.51 -14.62
C ARG A 72 -1.04 10.23 -13.80
N TRP A 73 -1.17 10.09 -12.48
CA TRP A 73 -0.03 9.82 -11.61
C TRP A 73 0.74 8.56 -12.04
N ARG A 74 0.05 7.48 -12.42
CA ARG A 74 0.69 6.25 -12.91
C ARG A 74 1.44 6.46 -14.23
N ARG A 75 0.84 7.20 -15.18
CA ARG A 75 1.49 7.55 -16.45
C ARG A 75 2.74 8.41 -16.22
N ASP A 76 2.63 9.42 -15.37
CA ASP A 76 3.73 10.33 -15.06
C ASP A 76 4.89 9.58 -14.40
N LEU A 77 4.59 8.66 -13.47
CA LEU A 77 5.60 7.79 -12.88
C LEU A 77 6.29 6.92 -13.94
N SER A 78 5.53 6.26 -14.82
CA SER A 78 6.11 5.45 -15.90
C SER A 78 6.98 6.30 -16.84
N ALA A 79 6.56 7.52 -17.16
CA ALA A 79 7.33 8.45 -18.00
C ALA A 79 8.59 9.01 -17.33
N SER A 80 8.65 8.99 -15.99
CA SER A 80 9.82 9.46 -15.23
C SER A 80 10.99 8.47 -15.17
N ILE A 81 10.78 7.22 -15.59
CA ILE A 81 11.82 6.18 -15.55
C ILE A 81 12.72 6.35 -16.79
N PRO A 82 14.04 6.58 -16.61
CA PRO A 82 14.96 6.68 -17.75
C PRO A 82 15.12 5.35 -18.47
N GLU A 83 15.32 5.38 -19.79
CA GLU A 83 15.51 4.17 -20.61
C GLU A 83 16.84 3.47 -20.34
N GLU A 84 17.85 4.24 -19.94
CA GLU A 84 19.20 3.76 -19.64
C GLU A 84 19.62 4.24 -18.25
N PRO A 85 20.38 3.41 -17.50
CA PRO A 85 20.96 3.86 -16.24
C PRO A 85 21.97 4.98 -16.51
N VAL A 86 21.93 6.01 -15.67
CA VAL A 86 22.95 7.05 -15.61
C VAL A 86 23.81 6.79 -14.38
N ASP A 87 25.13 6.88 -14.56
CA ASP A 87 26.06 6.87 -13.42
C ASP A 87 25.88 8.19 -12.64
N ASP A 88 25.68 8.07 -11.31
CA ASP A 88 25.61 9.20 -10.36
C ASP A 88 26.99 9.83 -10.10
#